data_AF-A0A2I0KDZ5-F1
#
_entry.id   AF-A0A2I0KDZ5-F1
#
_cell.length_a   1.000
_cell.length_b   1.000
_cell.length_c   1.000
_cell.angle_alpha   90.00
_cell.angle_beta   90.00
_cell.angle_gamma   90.00
#
_symmetry.space_group_name_H-M   'P 1'
#
loop_
_entity.id
_entity.type
_entity.pdbx_description
1 polymer ?
#
loop_
_entity_poly.entity_id
_entity_poly.type
_entity_poly.pdbx_seq_one_letter_code
_entity_poly.pdbx_strand_id
1 'polypeptide(L)'
;MPSHGRRSVSQVETNLASVVAFLQVKVMVSDMPGFMQVHAFRCARRTYDSLEKFSSRHMAYNMKKEFDKIYGPAWHCIVGSSFGSFVTHATGCFLYFSMEKLYVLLFKTRVQRALD
;
A
#
# COMPACT_ATOMS: atom_id res chain seq x y z
N MET A 1 7.55 -37.41 8.65
CA MET A 1 7.40 -36.42 7.57
C MET A 1 7.60 -35.02 8.17
N PRO A 2 8.69 -34.29 7.85
CA PRO A 2 8.93 -32.96 8.43
C PRO A 2 8.19 -31.87 7.63
N SER A 3 7.37 -31.10 8.33
CA SER A 3 6.57 -29.98 7.82
C SER A 3 7.44 -28.82 7.33
N HIS A 4 7.46 -28.58 6.01
CA HIS A 4 8.26 -27.54 5.35
C HIS A 4 7.59 -26.14 5.27
N GLY A 5 6.62 -25.83 6.14
CA GLY A 5 5.80 -24.62 5.99
C GLY A 5 6.20 -23.36 6.78
N ARG A 6 7.14 -23.43 7.74
CA ARG A 6 7.32 -22.32 8.73
C ARG A 6 8.57 -21.46 8.57
N ARG A 7 9.47 -21.75 7.62
CA ARG A 7 10.77 -21.04 7.54
C ARG A 7 10.75 -19.73 6.73
N SER A 8 9.77 -19.49 5.86
CA SER A 8 9.74 -18.28 5.02
C SER A 8 8.97 -17.10 5.63
N VAL A 9 7.92 -17.38 6.41
CA VAL A 9 7.05 -16.34 6.99
C VAL A 9 7.81 -15.46 7.96
N SER A 10 8.65 -16.05 8.82
CA SER A 10 9.45 -15.30 9.81
C SER A 10 10.47 -14.36 9.18
N GLN A 11 11.08 -14.73 8.06
CA GLN A 11 12.02 -13.87 7.32
C GLN A 11 11.31 -12.69 6.66
N VAL A 12 10.12 -12.91 6.08
CA VAL A 12 9.31 -11.84 5.48
C VAL A 12 8.80 -10.88 6.54
N GLU A 13 8.33 -11.38 7.69
CA GLU A 13 7.89 -10.56 8.82
C GLU A 13 9.03 -9.71 9.39
N THR A 14 10.22 -10.31 9.56
CA THR A 14 11.43 -9.58 9.98
C THR A 14 11.78 -8.49 8.98
N ASN A 15 11.76 -8.81 7.68
CA ASN A 15 12.03 -7.85 6.62
C ASN A 15 11.00 -6.70 6.60
N LEU A 16 9.72 -7.02 6.77
CA LEU A 16 8.64 -6.04 6.82
C LEU A 16 8.82 -5.08 8.00
N ALA A 17 9.08 -5.61 9.20
CA ALA A 17 9.33 -4.80 10.39
C ALA A 17 10.53 -3.86 10.20
N SER A 18 11.64 -4.37 9.65
CA SER A 18 12.81 -3.55 9.34
C SER A 18 12.51 -2.45 8.32
N VAL A 19 11.73 -2.75 7.27
CA VAL A 19 11.32 -1.76 6.26
C VAL A 19 10.40 -0.70 6.87
N VAL A 20 9.45 -1.10 7.70
CA VAL A 20 8.51 -0.19 8.38
C VAL A 20 9.28 0.79 9.26
N ALA A 21 10.25 0.30 10.05
CA ALA A 21 11.09 1.13 10.89
C ALA A 21 11.98 2.07 10.07
N PHE A 22 12.67 1.55 9.05
CA PHE A 22 13.57 2.34 8.21
C PHE A 22 12.83 3.44 7.44
N LEU A 23 11.63 3.14 6.92
CA LEU A 23 10.80 4.08 6.17
C LEU A 23 9.89 4.92 7.07
N GLN A 24 10.03 4.85 8.40
CA GLN A 24 9.19 5.58 9.36
C GLN A 24 7.69 5.48 9.03
N VAL A 25 7.27 4.28 8.64
CA VAL A 25 5.88 3.98 8.34
C VAL A 25 5.21 3.51 9.63
N LYS A 26 3.95 3.88 9.82
CA LYS A 26 3.07 3.24 10.79
C LYS A 26 1.94 2.59 10.02
N VAL A 27 1.70 1.29 10.21
CA VAL A 27 0.54 0.61 9.60
C VAL A 27 -0.65 0.71 10.54
N MET A 28 -1.78 1.20 10.03
CA MET A 28 -3.02 1.35 10.80
C MET A 28 -3.88 0.12 10.60
N VAL A 29 -4.08 -0.25 9.33
CA VAL A 29 -4.88 -1.40 8.93
C VAL A 29 -4.28 -1.97 7.65
N SER A 30 -4.20 -3.28 7.54
CA SER A 30 -3.82 -3.94 6.29
C SER A 30 -4.59 -5.23 6.10
N ASP A 31 -5.12 -5.39 4.90
CA ASP A 31 -5.62 -6.64 4.31
C ASP A 31 -4.92 -6.80 2.96
N MET A 32 -3.60 -6.96 2.98
CA MET A 32 -2.77 -7.32 1.81
C MET A 32 -1.47 -8.01 2.28
N PRO A 33 -0.84 -8.87 1.47
CA PRO A 33 0.35 -9.60 1.87
C PRO A 33 1.56 -8.68 2.09
N GLY A 34 2.48 -9.09 2.97
CA GLY A 34 3.62 -8.25 3.39
C GLY A 34 4.50 -7.73 2.26
N PHE A 35 4.72 -8.52 1.19
CA PHE A 35 5.49 -8.04 0.03
C PHE A 35 4.81 -6.86 -0.69
N MET A 36 3.48 -6.83 -0.71
CA MET A 36 2.69 -5.76 -1.32
C MET A 36 2.73 -4.51 -0.44
N GLN A 37 2.73 -4.68 0.88
CA GLN A 37 2.95 -3.58 1.84
C GLN A 37 4.34 -2.96 1.65
N VAL A 38 5.40 -3.78 1.61
CA VAL A 38 6.77 -3.30 1.34
C VAL A 38 6.84 -2.53 0.02
N HIS A 39 6.16 -3.01 -1.01
CA HIS A 39 6.10 -2.31 -2.30
C HIS A 39 5.37 -0.95 -2.17
N ALA A 40 4.22 -0.91 -1.48
CA ALA A 40 3.49 0.34 -1.22
C ALA A 40 4.35 1.37 -0.48
N PHE A 41 5.05 0.95 0.58
CA PHE A 41 5.89 1.83 1.38
C PHE A 41 7.06 2.40 0.57
N ARG A 42 7.73 1.56 -0.23
CA ARG A 42 8.82 2.00 -1.11
C ARG A 42 8.32 2.93 -2.22
N CYS A 43 7.15 2.67 -2.79
CA CYS A 43 6.53 3.52 -3.80
C CYS A 43 6.18 4.91 -3.23
N ALA A 44 5.57 4.94 -2.04
CA ALA A 44 5.24 6.17 -1.34
C ALA A 44 6.49 6.98 -0.98
N ARG A 45 7.51 6.34 -0.36
CA ARG A 45 8.77 7.00 0.00
C ARG A 45 9.48 7.56 -1.22
N ARG A 46 9.64 6.76 -2.29
CA ARG A 46 10.26 7.23 -3.54
C ARG A 46 9.55 8.45 -4.10
N THR A 47 8.21 8.44 -4.10
CA THR A 47 7.45 9.58 -4.62
C THR A 47 7.64 10.81 -3.72
N TYR A 48 7.58 10.64 -2.40
CA TYR A 48 7.79 11.71 -1.43
C TYR A 48 9.17 12.36 -1.59
N ASP A 49 10.23 11.56 -1.73
CA ASP A 49 11.61 12.05 -1.84
C ASP A 49 11.92 12.67 -3.22
N SER A 50 11.19 12.25 -4.27
CA SER A 50 11.45 12.71 -5.66
C SER A 50 10.93 14.10 -5.99
N LEU A 51 10.03 14.65 -5.18
CA LEU A 51 9.36 15.91 -5.48
C LEU A 51 10.06 17.07 -4.77
N GLU A 52 10.60 18.03 -5.53
CA GLU A 52 11.14 19.29 -4.98
C GLU A 52 10.13 20.01 -4.08
N LYS A 53 8.84 19.91 -4.43
CA LYS A 53 7.72 20.32 -3.59
C LYS A 53 6.70 19.19 -3.51
N PHE A 54 6.49 18.68 -2.29
CA PHE A 54 5.52 17.63 -2.04
C PHE A 54 4.12 17.99 -2.55
N SER A 55 3.46 17.02 -3.18
CA SER A 55 2.07 17.13 -3.63
C SER A 55 1.33 15.81 -3.36
N SER A 56 0.33 15.87 -2.47
CA SER A 56 -0.53 14.72 -2.14
C SER A 56 -1.20 14.12 -3.37
N ARG A 57 -1.65 14.98 -4.31
CA ARG A 57 -2.22 14.57 -5.59
C ARG A 57 -1.24 13.75 -6.44
N HIS A 58 0.02 14.18 -6.54
CA HIS A 58 1.03 13.44 -7.30
C HIS A 58 1.38 12.11 -6.65
N MET A 59 1.48 12.07 -5.32
CA MET A 59 1.71 10.81 -4.60
C MET A 59 0.55 9.83 -4.82
N ALA A 60 -0.69 10.28 -4.70
CA ALA A 60 -1.87 9.45 -4.96
C ALA A 60 -1.87 8.92 -6.41
N TYR A 61 -1.58 9.78 -7.38
CA TYR A 61 -1.50 9.39 -8.79
C TYR A 61 -0.41 8.33 -9.04
N ASN A 62 0.81 8.54 -8.55
CA ASN A 62 1.92 7.62 -8.77
C ASN A 62 1.66 6.26 -8.12
N MET A 63 1.15 6.24 -6.89
CA MET A 63 0.80 5.00 -6.20
C MET A 63 -0.29 4.22 -6.94
N LYS A 64 -1.38 4.90 -7.35
CA LYS A 64 -2.43 4.29 -8.15
C LYS A 64 -1.86 3.71 -9.45
N LYS A 65 -1.09 4.50 -10.19
CA LYS A 65 -0.51 4.11 -11.49
C LYS A 65 0.39 2.88 -11.35
N GLU A 66 1.25 2.86 -10.33
CA GLU A 66 2.15 1.72 -10.08
C GLU A 66 1.36 0.46 -9.73
N PHE A 67 0.37 0.58 -8.84
CA PHE A 67 -0.42 -0.57 -8.41
C PHE A 67 -1.37 -1.10 -9.49
N ASP A 68 -1.96 -0.22 -10.30
CA ASP A 68 -2.72 -0.64 -11.50
C ASP A 68 -1.83 -1.40 -12.48
N LYS A 69 -0.60 -0.93 -12.69
CA LYS A 69 0.36 -1.56 -13.59
C LYS A 69 0.81 -2.94 -13.11
N ILE A 70 1.08 -3.09 -11.81
CA ILE A 70 1.67 -4.31 -11.25
C ILE A 70 0.62 -5.34 -10.81
N TYR A 71 -0.52 -4.89 -10.27
CA TYR A 71 -1.55 -5.76 -9.68
C TYR A 71 -2.90 -5.68 -10.39
N GLY A 72 -2.96 -4.98 -11.52
CA GLY A 72 -4.14 -4.82 -12.37
C GLY A 72 -5.18 -3.84 -11.80
N PRO A 73 -5.92 -3.13 -12.67
CA PRO A 73 -6.93 -2.16 -12.25
C PRO A 73 -8.14 -2.80 -11.54
N ALA A 74 -8.94 -2.06 -10.77
CA ALA A 74 -8.86 -0.62 -10.52
C ALA A 74 -8.44 -0.32 -9.06
N TRP A 75 -7.20 0.12 -8.89
CA TRP A 75 -6.70 0.65 -7.63
C TRP A 75 -7.12 2.11 -7.43
N HIS A 76 -7.24 2.49 -6.18
CA HIS A 76 -7.56 3.83 -5.70
C HIS A 76 -6.57 4.19 -4.61
N CYS A 77 -6.12 5.44 -4.61
CA CYS A 77 -5.21 5.96 -3.60
C CYS A 77 -5.69 7.32 -3.11
N ILE A 78 -5.76 7.48 -1.79
CA ILE A 78 -6.09 8.74 -1.12
C ILE A 78 -4.89 9.13 -0.25
N VAL A 79 -4.49 10.39 -0.34
CA VAL A 79 -3.36 10.94 0.40
C VAL A 79 -3.77 12.27 1.01
N GLY A 80 -3.58 12.44 2.31
CA GLY A 80 -3.87 13.70 3.01
C GLY A 80 -3.32 13.74 4.43
N SER A 81 -3.29 14.92 5.03
CA SER A 81 -2.94 15.09 6.45
C SER A 81 -4.09 14.75 7.39
N SER A 82 -5.33 14.74 6.89
CA SER A 82 -6.53 14.30 7.61
C SER A 82 -7.62 13.95 6.59
N PHE A 83 -8.28 12.80 6.79
CA PHE A 83 -9.48 12.40 6.05
C PHE A 83 -10.24 11.31 6.81
N GLY A 84 -11.54 11.21 6.55
CA GLY A 84 -12.36 10.05 6.89
C GLY A 84 -12.64 9.23 5.63
N SER A 85 -12.78 7.92 5.77
CA SER A 85 -13.13 7.03 4.65
C SER A 85 -14.00 5.87 5.10
N PHE A 86 -15.01 5.54 4.29
CA PHE A 86 -15.80 4.32 4.43
C PHE A 86 -15.91 3.70 3.04
N VAL A 87 -15.13 2.66 2.76
CA VAL A 87 -14.95 2.11 1.41
C VAL A 87 -15.14 0.60 1.37
N THR A 88 -15.80 0.12 0.32
CA THR A 88 -15.83 -1.29 -0.03
C THR A 88 -14.64 -1.62 -0.92
N HIS A 89 -13.88 -2.64 -0.56
CA HIS A 89 -12.67 -3.05 -1.27
C HIS A 89 -12.65 -4.56 -1.53
N ALA A 90 -11.84 -4.98 -2.49
CA ALA A 90 -11.54 -6.38 -2.71
C ALA A 90 -10.63 -6.92 -1.59
N THR A 91 -10.95 -8.12 -1.10
CA THR A 91 -10.14 -8.86 -0.12
C THR A 91 -8.68 -9.01 -0.58
N GLY A 92 -7.75 -8.86 0.34
CA GLY A 92 -6.31 -8.97 0.09
C GLY A 92 -5.71 -7.77 -0.66
N CYS A 93 -6.47 -6.69 -0.85
CA CYS A 93 -6.07 -5.50 -1.60
C CYS A 93 -6.34 -4.18 -0.85
N PHE A 94 -6.14 -4.12 0.47
CA PHE A 94 -6.36 -2.90 1.26
C PHE A 94 -5.21 -2.57 2.23
N LEU A 95 -4.83 -1.30 2.28
CA LEU A 95 -3.79 -0.80 3.17
C LEU A 95 -4.06 0.65 3.57
N TYR A 96 -4.03 0.89 4.88
CA TYR A 96 -4.05 2.21 5.49
C TYR A 96 -2.81 2.37 6.36
N PHE A 97 -1.98 3.36 6.04
CA PHE A 97 -0.74 3.63 6.77
C PHE A 97 -0.44 5.13 6.83
N SER A 98 0.44 5.52 7.73
CA SER A 98 1.00 6.88 7.78
C SER A 98 2.50 6.86 7.47
N MET A 99 2.97 7.95 6.88
CA MET A 99 4.38 8.24 6.63
C MET A 99 4.56 9.76 6.78
N GLU A 100 5.51 10.20 7.61
CA GLU A 100 5.64 11.61 8.00
C GLU A 100 4.34 12.16 8.62
N LYS A 101 3.82 13.28 8.10
CA LYS A 101 2.53 13.89 8.50
C LYS A 101 1.37 13.50 7.57
N LEU A 102 1.55 12.46 6.77
CA LEU A 102 0.60 12.05 5.73
C LEU A 102 0.01 10.70 6.07
N TYR A 103 -1.29 10.60 5.80
CA TYR A 103 -2.04 9.37 5.78
C TYR A 103 -2.24 8.93 4.33
N VAL A 104 -2.11 7.63 4.09
CA VAL A 104 -2.23 7.02 2.77
C VAL A 104 -3.18 5.83 2.86
N LEU A 105 -4.26 5.89 2.08
CA LEU A 105 -5.22 4.81 1.92
C LEU A 105 -5.13 4.28 0.50
N LEU A 106 -4.75 3.01 0.34
CA LEU A 106 -4.57 2.33 -0.93
C LEU A 106 -5.44 1.09 -0.97
N PHE A 107 -6.37 1.02 -1.93
CA PHE A 107 -7.29 -0.11 -2.03
C PHE A 107 -7.71 -0.42 -3.46
N LYS A 108 -8.11 -1.66 -3.72
CA LYS A 108 -8.67 -2.10 -5.01
C LYS A 108 -10.18 -2.30 -4.93
N THR A 109 -10.93 -1.88 -5.94
CA THR A 109 -12.37 -2.21 -6.06
C THR A 109 -12.58 -3.40 -6.99
N ARG A 110 -13.68 -4.13 -6.78
CA ARG A 110 -14.17 -5.10 -7.78
C ARG A 110 -14.85 -4.32 -8.91
N VAL A 111 -14.33 -4.45 -10.12
CA VAL A 111 -14.96 -3.87 -11.31
C VAL A 111 -15.73 -4.98 -12.02
N GLN A 112 -17.06 -4.95 -11.89
CA GLN A 112 -17.92 -5.76 -12.76
C GLN A 112 -18.06 -4.98 -14.06
N ARG A 113 -17.66 -5.56 -15.20
CA ARG A 113 -18.02 -4.98 -16.50
C ARG A 113 -19.53 -5.11 -16.64
N ALA A 114 -20.21 -4.02 -16.98
CA ALA A 114 -21.54 -4.14 -17.56
C ALA A 114 -21.37 -4.97 -18.83
N LEU A 115 -22.13 -6.06 -18.95
CA LEU A 115 -22.23 -6.78 -20.21
C LEU A 115 -23.03 -5.86 -21.14
N ASP A 116 -22.43 -5.51 -22.28
CA ASP A 116 -23.11 -4.77 -23.35
C ASP A 116 -24.26 -5.60 -23.95
#